data_AF-A0A5K0ZN51-F1
#
_entry.id   AF-A0A5K0ZN51-F1
#
_cell.length_a   1.000
_cell.length_b   1.000
_cell.length_c   1.000
_cell.angle_alpha   90.00
_cell.angle_beta   90.00
_cell.angle_gamma   90.00
#
_symmetry.space_group_name_H-M   'P 1'
#
loop_
_entity.id
_entity.type
_entity.pdbx_description
1 polymer ?
#
loop_
_entity_poly.entity_id
_entity_poly.type
_entity_poly.pdbx_seq_one_letter_code
_entity_poly.pdbx_strand_id
1 'polypeptide(L)' 'LELKPSDSIRDAIALLHQKDVFAAPIADGWATEDRNFSDHNIGVVDLASMILWCME' A
#
# COMPACT_ATOMS: atom_id res chain seq x y z
N LEU A 1 2.57 -8.45 0.07
CA LEU A 1 2.06 -7.52 1.10
C LEU A 1 1.06 -6.64 0.40
N GLU A 2 -0.13 -6.46 0.96
CA GLU A 2 -1.17 -5.59 0.41
C GLU A 2 -1.63 -4.68 1.54
N LEU A 3 -1.64 -3.38 1.26
CA LEU A 3 -2.09 -2.36 2.21
C LEU A 3 -3.59 -2.13 2.05
N LYS A 4 -4.27 -1.80 3.15
CA LYS A 4 -5.68 -1.44 3.10
C LYS A 4 -5.81 0.08 2.96
N PRO A 5 -6.86 0.58 2.28
CA PRO A 5 -7.12 2.02 2.17
C PRO A 5 -7.39 2.68 3.53
N SER A 6 -7.80 1.89 4.52
CA SER A 6 -8.00 2.32 5.90
C SER A 6 -6.71 2.45 6.72
N ASP A 7 -5.59 1.89 6.25
CA ASP A 7 -4.32 1.95 6.96
C ASP A 7 -3.79 3.38 6.91
N SER A 8 -3.33 3.91 8.04
CA SER A 8 -2.66 5.21 8.01
C SER A 8 -1.31 5.10 7.32
N ILE A 9 -0.78 6.23 6.83
CA ILE A 9 0.58 6.28 6.26
C ILE A 9 1.62 5.74 7.26
N ARG A 10 1.45 6.01 8.55
CA ARG A 10 2.34 5.47 9.60
C ARG A 10 2.31 3.95 9.64
N ASP A 11 1.12 3.36 9.57
CA ASP A 11 0.94 1.91 9.61
C ASP A 11 1.55 1.25 8.37
N ALA A 12 1.35 1.86 7.20
CA ALA A 12 1.97 1.43 5.95
C ALA A 12 3.50 1.42 6.06
N ILE A 13 4.12 2.50 6.56
CA ILE A 13 5.58 2.59 6.75
C ILE A 13 6.08 1.51 7.71
N ALA A 14 5.39 1.31 8.84
CA ALA A 14 5.75 0.29 9.81
C ALA A 14 5.69 -1.13 9.21
N LEU A 15 4.66 -1.42 8.41
CA LEU A 15 4.50 -2.70 7.72
C LEU A 15 5.56 -2.94 6.65
N LEU A 16 5.86 -1.93 5.83
CA LEU A 16 6.93 -1.98 4.82
C LEU A 16 8.28 -2.29 5.49
N HIS A 17 8.60 -1.59 6.57
CA HIS A 17 9.82 -1.82 7.34
C HIS A 17 9.85 -3.21 7.99
N GLN A 18 8.75 -3.65 8.62
CA GLN A 18 8.67 -4.98 9.24
C GLN A 18 8.86 -6.12 8.23
N LYS A 19 8.42 -5.91 6.99
CA LYS A 19 8.49 -6.90 5.91
C LYS A 19 9.73 -6.78 5.03
N ASP A 20 10.61 -5.82 5.32
CA ASP A 20 11.83 -5.53 4.54
C ASP A 20 11.53 -5.33 3.04
N VAL A 21 10.50 -4.53 2.74
CA VAL A 21 10.08 -4.20 1.36
C VAL A 21 9.94 -2.70 1.18
N PHE A 22 10.27 -2.21 -0.01
CA PHE A 22 10.26 -0.78 -0.34
C PHE A 22 8.95 -0.28 -0.94
N ALA A 23 8.04 -1.19 -1.29
CA ALA A 23 6.76 -0.86 -1.87
C ALA A 23 5.72 -1.94 -1.55
N ALA A 24 4.47 -1.52 -1.46
CA ALA A 24 3.33 -2.41 -1.41
C ALA A 24 2.14 -1.77 -2.13
N PRO A 25 1.39 -2.55 -2.91
CA PRO A 25 0.19 -2.04 -3.52
C PRO A 25 -0.95 -1.93 -2.50
N ILE A 26 -1.92 -1.10 -2.80
CA ILE A 26 -3.10 -0.83 -1.99
C ILE A 26 -4.28 -1.57 -2.62
N ALA A 27 -4.86 -2.53 -1.89
CA ALA A 27 -5.98 -3.33 -2.35
C ALA A 27 -7.28 -2.83 -1.69
N ASP A 28 -8.29 -2.53 -2.49
CA ASP A 28 -9.61 -2.19 -1.96
C ASP A 28 -10.25 -3.40 -1.26
N GLY A 29 -10.68 -3.20 -0.01
CA GLY A 29 -11.22 -4.24 0.86
C GLY A 29 -12.63 -4.72 0.47
N TRP A 30 -13.22 -4.15 -0.59
CA TRP A 30 -14.50 -4.59 -1.15
C TRP A 30 -14.37 -5.73 -2.17
N ALA A 31 -13.14 -6.19 -2.43
CA ALA A 31 -12.88 -7.38 -3.20
C ALA A 31 -13.44 -8.61 -2.46
N THR A 32 -14.41 -9.28 -3.06
CA THR A 32 -14.77 -10.66 -2.71
C THR A 32 -13.57 -11.54 -3.07
N GLU A 33 -13.29 -12.58 -2.27
CA GLU A 33 -12.08 -13.44 -2.37
C GLU A 33 -11.86 -14.07 -3.77
N ASP A 34 -12.86 -14.01 -4.66
CA ASP A 34 -12.85 -14.56 -6.01
C ASP A 34 -12.40 -13.59 -7.13
N ARG A 35 -12.06 -12.32 -6.85
CA ARG A 35 -11.62 -11.36 -7.88
C ARG A 35 -10.10 -11.20 -7.93
N ASN A 36 -9.58 -11.01 -9.15
CA ASN A 36 -8.16 -10.81 -9.38
C ASN A 36 -7.67 -9.53 -8.68
N PHE A 37 -6.47 -9.57 -8.10
CA PHE A 37 -5.81 -8.43 -7.46
C PHE A 37 -5.81 -7.16 -8.33
N SER A 38 -5.61 -7.32 -9.65
CA SER A 38 -5.62 -6.22 -10.62
C SER A 38 -6.93 -5.44 -10.67
N ASP A 39 -8.06 -6.06 -10.31
CA ASP A 39 -9.38 -5.44 -10.37
C ASP A 39 -9.64 -4.51 -9.17
N HIS A 40 -8.80 -4.60 -8.12
CA HIS A 40 -8.97 -3.90 -6.85
C HIS A 40 -7.72 -3.16 -6.38
N ASN A 41 -6.66 -3.16 -7.18
CA ASN A 41 -5.49 -2.33 -6.93
C ASN A 41 -5.83 -0.86 -7.20
N ILE A 42 -5.83 -0.04 -6.16
CA ILE A 42 -6.14 1.40 -6.27
C ILE A 42 -4.90 2.28 -6.28
N GLY A 43 -3.71 1.71 -6.05
CA GLY A 43 -2.47 2.46 -6.03
C GLY A 43 -1.32 1.72 -5.38
N VAL A 44 -0.18 2.38 -5.25
CA VAL A 44 1.00 1.84 -4.57
C VAL A 44 1.53 2.85 -3.59
N VAL A 45 1.98 2.38 -2.42
CA VAL A 45 2.86 3.16 -1.55
C VAL A 45 4.26 2.61 -1.76
N ASP A 46 5.15 3.47 -2.25
CA ASP A 46 6.56 3.18 -2.45
C ASP A 46 7.45 4.26 -1.82
N LEU A 47 8.71 3.90 -1.58
CA LEU A 47 9.69 4.78 -0.95
C LEU A 47 9.88 6.12 -1.71
N ALA A 48 9.86 6.12 -3.05
CA ALA A 48 10.05 7.35 -3.81
C ALA A 48 8.85 8.28 -3.65
N SER A 49 7.63 7.75 -3.68
CA SER A 49 6.40 8.49 -3.37
C SER A 49 6.43 9.09 -1.97
N MET A 50 6.91 8.33 -0.98
CA MET A 50 7.06 8.83 0.39
C MET A 50 8.09 9.97 0.50
N ILE A 51 9.22 9.87 -0.20
CA ILE A 51 10.23 10.94 -0.23
C ILE A 51 9.64 12.19 -0.89
N LEU A 52 8.90 12.02 -1.99
CA LEU A 52 8.26 13.12 -2.69
C LEU A 52 7.28 13.88 -1.79
N TRP A 53 6.46 13.19 -1.00
CA TRP A 53 5.55 13.84 -0.03
C TRP A 53 6.26 14.67 1.03
N CYS A 54 7.54 14.41 1.31
CA CYS A 54 8.33 15.24 2.23
C CYS A 54 8.95 16.47 1.55
N MET A 55 8.95 16.51 0.21
CA MET A 55 9.55 17.59 -0.58
C MET A 55 8.52 18.61 -1.09
N GLU A 56 7.23 18.26 -1.10
CA GLU A 56 6.10 19.16 -1.36
C GLU A 56 5.66 19.91 -0.08
#